data_AF-W7B4P2-F1
#
_entry.id   AF-W7B4P2-F1
#
_cell.length_a   1.000
_cell.length_b   1.000
_cell.length_c   1.000
_cell.angle_alpha   90.00
_cell.angle_beta   90.00
_cell.angle_gamma   90.00
#
_symmetry.space_group_name_H-M   'P 1'
#
loop_
_entity.id
_entity.type
_entity.pdbx_description
1 polymer ?
#
loop_
_entity_poly.entity_id
_entity_poly.type
_entity_poly.pdbx_seq_one_letter_code
_entity_poly.pdbx_strand_id
1 'polypeptide(L)' 'MRYHIYLAGEIHSNWRADLMQQISEEVKIEFHFSGPQENHEKSDAIGETILGTQPDLLYRDIQSSKINNLRTQLFFKES' A
#
# COMPACT_ATOMS: atom_id res chain seq x y z
N MET A 1 -22.03 9.29 4.90
CA MET A 1 -20.87 8.71 5.60
C MET A 1 -19.96 8.14 4.53
N ARG A 2 -18.65 8.37 4.61
CA ARG A 2 -17.65 7.80 3.69
C ARG A 2 -16.82 6.82 4.52
N TYR A 3 -16.76 5.56 4.08
CA TYR A 3 -15.98 4.52 4.74
C TYR A 3 -14.67 4.34 4.00
N HIS A 4 -13.56 4.22 4.74
CA HIS A 4 -12.26 3.98 4.16
C HIS A 4 -11.77 2.61 4.60
N ILE A 5 -11.38 1.78 3.63
CA ILE A 5 -10.97 0.40 3.85
C ILE A 5 -9.55 0.24 3.34
N TYR A 6 -8.64 -0.18 4.21
CA TYR A 6 -7.28 -0.53 3.84
C TYR A 6 -7.16 -2.04 3.58
N LEU A 7 -6.86 -2.40 2.33
CA LEU A 7 -6.72 -3.78 1.86
C LEU A 7 -5.29 -4.30 2.07
N ALA A 8 -4.96 -4.65 3.32
CA ALA A 8 -3.65 -5.16 3.73
C ALA A 8 -3.32 -6.52 3.09
N GLY A 9 -2.02 -6.84 2.94
CA GLY A 9 -1.56 -8.21 2.67
C GLY A 9 -0.98 -8.44 1.27
N GLU A 10 -1.20 -9.66 0.76
CA GLU A 10 -0.54 -10.28 -0.39
C GLU A 10 -0.79 -9.57 -1.73
N ILE A 11 0.20 -9.63 -2.64
CA ILE A 11 0.20 -8.96 -3.96
C ILE A 11 0.44 -9.94 -5.12
N HIS A 12 0.39 -11.25 -4.88
CA HIS A 12 0.61 -12.29 -5.89
C HIS A 12 -0.70 -12.85 -6.46
N SER A 13 -1.84 -12.23 -6.14
CA SER A 13 -3.16 -12.58 -6.66
C SER A 13 -4.03 -11.33 -6.83
N ASN A 14 -5.15 -11.47 -7.54
CA ASN A 14 -6.06 -10.36 -7.88
C ASN A 14 -7.16 -10.12 -6.83
N TRP A 15 -7.05 -10.70 -5.63
CA TRP A 15 -8.13 -10.74 -4.64
C TRP A 15 -8.71 -9.36 -4.28
N ARG A 16 -7.89 -8.29 -4.28
CA ARG A 16 -8.35 -6.91 -4.02
C ARG A 16 -9.32 -6.43 -5.08
N ALA A 17 -9.00 -6.68 -6.35
CA ALA A 17 -9.83 -6.29 -7.48
C ALA A 17 -11.17 -7.04 -7.43
N ASP A 18 -11.11 -8.35 -7.17
CA ASP A 18 -12.31 -9.20 -7.04
C ASP A 18 -13.22 -8.71 -5.90
N LEU A 19 -12.64 -8.38 -4.73
CA LEU A 19 -13.39 -7.84 -3.59
C LEU A 19 -14.00 -6.47 -3.88
N MET A 20 -13.24 -5.55 -4.46
CA MET A 20 -13.73 -4.22 -4.82
C MET A 20 -14.87 -4.29 -5.82
N GLN A 21 -14.78 -5.21 -6.80
CA GLN A 21 -15.86 -5.45 -7.76
C GLN A 21 -17.12 -5.96 -7.04
N GLN A 22 -17.01 -7.00 -6.21
CA GLN A 22 -18.15 -7.56 -5.47
C GLN A 22 -18.84 -6.51 -4.59
N ILE A 23 -18.07 -5.70 -3.86
CA ILE A 23 -18.64 -4.63 -3.03
C ILE A 23 -19.39 -3.59 -3.88
N SER A 24 -18.85 -3.23 -5.05
CA SER A 24 -19.48 -2.26 -5.94
C SER A 24 -20.81 -2.75 -6.53
N GLU A 25 -20.96 -4.06 -6.70
CA GLU A 25 -22.18 -4.69 -7.23
C GLU A 25 -23.26 -4.87 -6.15
N GLU A 26 -22.86 -5.21 -4.92
CA GLU A 26 -23.79 -5.56 -3.84
C GLU A 26 -24.19 -4.38 -2.94
N VAL A 27 -23.33 -3.37 -2.81
CA VAL A 27 -23.48 -2.31 -1.80
C VAL A 27 -23.63 -0.94 -2.44
N LYS A 28 -24.75 -0.26 -2.15
CA LYS A 28 -25.02 1.11 -2.65
C LYS A 28 -24.32 2.22 -1.86
N ILE A 29 -23.27 1.88 -1.11
CA ILE A 29 -22.54 2.80 -0.24
C ILE A 29 -21.18 3.10 -0.89
N GLU A 30 -20.77 4.37 -0.86
CA GLU A 30 -19.45 4.79 -1.33
C GLU A 30 -18.37 4.34 -0.33
N PHE A 31 -17.50 3.44 -0.78
CA PHE A 31 -16.28 3.06 -0.09
C PHE A 31 -15.07 3.66 -0.78
N HIS A 32 -14.11 4.13 0.01
CA HIS A 32 -12.77 4.46 -0.46
C HIS A 32 -11.85 3.29 -0.12
N PHE A 33 -11.09 2.81 -1.10
CA PHE A 33 -10.15 1.71 -0.90
C PHE A 33 -8.72 2.22 -1.01
N SER A 34 -7.85 1.76 -0.12
CA SER A 34 -6.41 1.97 -0.18
C SER A 34 -5.67 0.67 0.09
N GLY A 35 -4.37 0.62 -0.20
CA GLY A 35 -3.56 -0.58 -0.08
C GLY A 35 -2.06 -0.30 -0.08
N PRO A 36 -1.23 -1.35 0.11
CA PRO A 36 0.21 -1.22 0.00
C PRO A 36 0.66 -0.90 -1.43
N GLN A 37 1.94 -0.57 -1.63
CA GLN A 37 2.50 -0.46 -2.98
C GLN A 37 2.70 -1.86 -3.57
N GLU A 38 2.01 -2.13 -4.67
CA GLU A 38 2.01 -3.44 -5.33
C GLU A 38 3.12 -3.56 -6.39
N ASN A 39 3.66 -2.44 -6.86
CA ASN A 39 4.83 -2.47 -7.75
C ASN A 39 6.10 -2.71 -6.93
N HIS A 40 6.64 -3.93 -7.07
CA HIS A 40 7.87 -4.38 -6.42
C HIS A 40 9.04 -3.41 -6.61
N GLU A 41 9.35 -3.04 -7.85
CA GLU A 41 10.49 -2.16 -8.15
C GLU A 41 10.36 -0.81 -7.44
N LYS A 42 9.18 -0.19 -7.48
CA LYS A 42 8.90 1.07 -6.77
C LYS A 42 8.96 0.89 -5.26
N SER A 43 8.48 -0.23 -4.74
CA SER A 43 8.50 -0.53 -3.31
C SER A 43 9.94 -0.70 -2.80
N ASP A 44 10.78 -1.42 -3.55
CA ASP A 44 12.16 -1.72 -3.18
C ASP A 44 13.08 -0.51 -3.31
N ALA A 45 12.77 0.40 -4.24
CA ALA A 45 13.53 1.62 -4.48
C ALA A 45 13.00 2.87 -3.74
N ILE A 46 11.90 2.77 -2.98
CA ILE A 46 11.24 3.97 -2.42
C ILE A 46 12.14 4.73 -1.44
N GLY A 47 12.97 4.02 -0.69
CA GLY A 47 13.97 4.60 0.20
C GLY A 47 14.90 5.56 -0.55
N GLU A 48 15.49 5.08 -1.64
CA GLU A 48 16.40 5.86 -2.48
C GLU A 48 15.70 6.95 -3.27
N THR A 49 14.47 6.69 -3.74
CA THR A 49 13.66 7.66 -4.47
C THR A 49 13.39 8.92 -3.64
N ILE A 50 13.19 8.78 -2.32
CA ILE A 50 12.87 9.89 -1.43
C ILE A 50 14.10 10.49 -0.75
N LEU A 51 15.05 9.65 -0.32
CA LEU A 51 16.18 10.07 0.53
C LEU A 51 17.51 10.17 -0.25
N GLY A 52 17.53 9.79 -1.53
CA GLY A 52 18.74 9.68 -2.34
C GLY A 52 19.47 8.34 -2.16
N THR A 53 20.59 8.16 -2.86
CA THR A 53 21.39 6.93 -2.85
C THR A 53 21.73 6.48 -1.43
N GLN A 54 21.53 5.20 -1.14
CA GLN A 54 21.87 4.62 0.15
C GLN A 54 23.30 4.05 0.16
N PRO A 55 23.95 3.96 1.34
CA PRO A 55 25.35 3.50 1.44
C PRO A 55 25.59 2.07 0.93
N ASP A 56 24.62 1.17 1.12
CA ASP A 56 24.67 -0.21 0.68
C ASP A 56 23.25 -0.80 0.56
N LEU A 57 23.17 -2.08 0.15
CA LEU A 57 21.91 -2.80 -0.02
C LEU A 57 21.13 -2.97 1.29
N LEU A 58 21.80 -3.12 2.43
CA LEU A 58 21.12 -3.23 3.73
C LEU A 58 20.42 -1.91 4.08
N TYR A 59 21.10 -0.77 3.88
CA TYR A 59 20.49 0.54 4.11
C TYR A 59 19.38 0.84 3.11
N ARG A 60 19.53 0.44 1.84
CA ARG A 60 18.46 0.51 0.84
C ARG A 60 17.19 -0.18 1.36
N ASP A 61 17.32 -1.43 1.81
CA ASP A 61 16.17 -2.22 2.31
C ASP A 61 15.57 -1.62 3.58
N ILE A 62 16.40 -1.17 4.53
CA ILE A 62 15.94 -0.54 5.77
C ILE A 62 15.13 0.73 5.46
N GLN A 63 15.63 1.61 4.58
CA GLN A 63 14.92 2.84 4.27
C GLN A 63 13.62 2.58 3.49
N SER A 64 13.65 1.67 2.52
CA SER A 64 12.44 1.28 1.79
C SER A 64 11.38 0.70 2.74
N SER A 65 11.79 -0.17 3.66
CA SER A 65 10.90 -0.73 4.69
C SER A 65 10.30 0.35 5.59
N LYS A 66 11.11 1.31 6.06
CA LYS A 66 10.64 2.41 6.92
C LYS A 66 9.57 3.26 6.23
N ILE A 67 9.77 3.61 4.97
CA ILE A 67 8.81 4.43 4.22
C ILE A 67 7.51 3.64 3.95
N ASN A 68 7.60 2.36 3.58
CA ASN A 68 6.41 1.52 3.38
C ASN A 68 5.63 1.31 4.69
N ASN A 69 6.32 1.18 5.82
CA ASN A 69 5.70 1.11 7.14
C ASN A 69 5.00 2.43 7.50
N LEU A 70 5.64 3.58 7.24
CA LEU A 70 5.02 4.89 7.44
C LEU A 70 3.75 5.03 6.58
N ARG A 71 3.82 4.68 5.29
CA ARG A 71 2.65 4.69 4.38
C ARG A 71 1.50 3.87 4.96
N THR A 72 1.77 2.64 5.39
CA THR A 72 0.76 1.76 5.99
C THR A 72 0.16 2.37 7.25
N GLN A 73 0.98 2.94 8.13
CA GLN A 73 0.50 3.61 9.35
C GLN A 73 -0.38 4.83 9.07
N LEU A 74 -0.08 5.59 8.01
CA LEU A 74 -0.90 6.72 7.59
C LEU A 74 -2.26 6.25 7.08
N PHE A 75 -2.30 5.24 6.20
CA PHE A 75 -3.57 4.69 5.72
C PHE A 75 -4.43 4.10 6.84
N PHE A 76 -3.82 3.43 7.84
CA PHE A 76 -4.56 2.95 9.01
C PHE A 76 -5.14 4.06 9.89
N LYS A 77 -4.54 5.25 9.91
CA LYS A 77 -5.10 6.39 10.63
C LYS A 77 -6.26 7.04 9.88
N GLU A 78 -6.30 6.88 8.56
CA GLU A 78 -7.37 7.40 7.71
C GLU A 78 -8.52 6.42 7.51
N SER A 79 -8.31 5.13 7.78
CA SER A 79 -9.30 4.05 7.62
C SER A 79 -10.29 3.98 8.77
#